data_AF-A0A316ZJ44-F1
#
_entry.id   AF-A0A316ZJ44-F1
#
_cell.length_a   1.000
_cell.length_b   1.000
_cell.length_c   1.000
_cell.angle_alpha   90.00
_cell.angle_beta   90.00
_cell.angle_gamma   90.00
#
_symmetry.space_group_name_H-M   'P 1'
#
loop_
_entity.id
_entity.type
_entity.pdbx_description
1 polymer ?
#
loop_
_entity_poly.entity_id
_entity_poly.type
_entity_poly.pdbx_seq_one_letter_code
_entity_poly.pdbx_strand_id
1 'polypeptide(L)'
;MATIQTQRDATVILTDSSNWIPWYRQLKLKCQSQGIWPLLDPEGVRLQRIQPEAPLPPDISQYEPSSSPSAALSHTTRNARGNTRGSAQDTTEMSTTTSRIPTIPTRVSELLEKGQEAYKEDRDDYKLRLELYKIRERDYQEESNKISKMVEHILTTVTPHLQLSCCTENGTLRDWITAL
;
A
#
# COMPACT_ATOMS: atom_id res chain seq x y z
N MET A 1 6.06 -2.17 -54.08
CA MET A 1 6.69 -0.90 -53.63
C MET A 1 5.83 -0.35 -52.50
N ALA A 2 6.32 -0.45 -51.25
CA ALA A 2 5.59 0.04 -50.09
C ALA A 2 6.02 1.49 -49.83
N THR A 3 5.12 2.45 -50.09
CA THR A 3 5.30 3.85 -49.70
C THR A 3 5.22 3.95 -48.19
N ILE A 4 6.38 4.08 -47.53
CA ILE A 4 6.48 4.50 -46.14
C ILE A 4 6.08 5.98 -46.12
N GLN A 5 4.80 6.23 -45.89
CA GLN A 5 4.29 7.56 -45.64
C GLN A 5 4.73 7.94 -44.23
N THR A 6 5.92 8.51 -44.09
CA THR A 6 6.36 9.16 -42.86
C THR A 6 5.48 10.39 -42.68
N GLN A 7 4.30 10.18 -42.09
CA GLN A 7 3.44 11.25 -41.63
C GLN A 7 4.26 12.00 -40.58
N ARG A 8 4.80 13.16 -40.97
CA ARG A 8 5.33 14.10 -39.99
C ARG A 8 4.11 14.54 -39.17
N ASP A 9 3.96 14.01 -37.97
CA ASP A 9 3.06 14.58 -36.97
C ASP A 9 3.57 16.00 -36.67
N ALA A 10 3.11 16.96 -37.47
CA ALA A 10 3.32 18.37 -37.19
C ALA A 10 2.64 18.63 -35.84
N THR A 11 3.45 18.70 -34.80
CA THR A 11 2.99 18.98 -33.45
C THR A 11 2.43 20.39 -33.45
N VAL A 12 1.12 20.51 -33.25
CA VAL A 12 0.45 21.82 -33.21
C VAL A 12 0.92 22.51 -31.93
N ILE A 13 1.40 23.75 -32.08
CA ILE A 13 1.73 24.60 -30.93
C ILE A 13 0.54 25.49 -30.65
N LEU A 14 0.09 25.51 -29.40
CA LEU A 14 -0.95 26.38 -28.90
C LEU A 14 -0.36 27.76 -28.61
N THR A 15 -0.54 28.66 -29.57
CA THR A 15 -0.13 30.06 -29.50
C THR A 15 -1.26 30.97 -29.05
N ASP A 16 -2.50 30.65 -29.45
CA ASP A 16 -3.71 31.42 -29.21
C ASP A 16 -4.97 30.53 -29.35
N SER A 17 -6.14 31.13 -29.20
CA SER A 17 -7.42 30.44 -29.32
C SER A 17 -7.72 29.86 -30.71
N SER A 18 -7.07 30.34 -31.77
CA SER A 18 -7.26 29.81 -33.13
C SER A 18 -6.65 28.41 -33.28
N ASN A 19 -5.61 28.13 -32.50
CA ASN A 19 -4.93 26.84 -32.48
C ASN A 19 -5.56 25.85 -31.46
N TRP A 20 -6.54 26.28 -30.66
CA TRP A 20 -7.15 25.48 -29.60
C TRP A 20 -7.73 24.16 -30.10
N ILE A 21 -8.65 24.23 -31.07
CA ILE A 21 -9.35 23.04 -31.59
C ILE A 21 -8.37 22.00 -32.16
N PRO A 22 -7.42 22.34 -33.06
CA PRO A 22 -6.49 21.36 -33.59
C PRO A 22 -5.53 20.82 -32.51
N TRP A 23 -5.06 21.67 -31.58
CA TRP A 23 -4.20 21.24 -30.46
C TRP A 23 -4.93 20.26 -29.53
N TYR A 24 -6.14 20.61 -29.10
CA TYR A 24 -6.95 19.79 -28.21
C TYR A 24 -7.28 18.43 -28.83
N ARG A 25 -7.53 18.38 -30.14
CA ARG A 25 -7.71 17.11 -30.87
C ARG A 25 -6.45 16.23 -30.84
N GLN A 26 -5.27 16.81 -31.08
CA GLN A 26 -4.01 16.06 -30.99
C GLN A 26 -3.75 15.54 -29.58
N LEU A 27 -3.96 16.38 -28.57
CA LEU A 27 -3.85 15.98 -27.16
C LEU A 27 -4.79 14.82 -26.85
N LYS A 28 -6.07 14.95 -27.23
CA LYS A 28 -7.08 13.90 -27.01
C LYS A 28 -6.70 12.58 -27.66
N LEU A 29 -6.27 12.59 -28.93
CA LEU A 29 -5.83 11.38 -29.64
C LEU A 29 -4.64 10.71 -28.93
N LYS A 30 -3.66 11.48 -28.48
CA LYS A 30 -2.49 10.99 -27.75
C LYS A 30 -2.86 10.39 -26.40
N CYS A 31 -3.77 11.04 -25.67
CA CYS A 31 -4.27 10.55 -24.39
C CYS A 31 -5.11 9.27 -24.54
N GLN A 32 -5.89 9.17 -25.63
CA GLN A 32 -6.66 7.97 -25.96
C GLN A 32 -5.73 6.80 -26.33
N SER A 33 -4.66 7.05 -27.11
CA SER A 33 -3.70 6.00 -27.45
C SER A 33 -2.93 5.46 -26.24
N GLN A 34 -2.79 6.26 -25.18
CA GLN A 34 -2.19 5.83 -23.91
C GLN A 34 -3.21 5.31 -22.87
N GLY A 35 -4.51 5.37 -23.18
CA GLY A 35 -5.59 4.92 -22.30
C GLY A 35 -5.80 5.79 -21.06
N ILE A 36 -5.33 7.04 -21.07
CA ILE A 36 -5.39 7.97 -19.92
C ILE A 36 -6.35 9.14 -20.14
N TRP A 37 -6.99 9.26 -21.31
CA TRP A 37 -7.99 10.31 -21.57
C TRP A 37 -9.00 10.51 -20.42
N PRO A 38 -9.59 9.46 -19.82
CA PRO A 38 -10.57 9.67 -18.74
C PRO A 38 -10.01 10.40 -17.51
N LEU A 39 -8.69 10.41 -17.31
CA LEU A 39 -8.02 11.13 -16.22
C LEU A 39 -7.83 12.61 -16.56
N LEU A 40 -7.64 12.95 -17.83
CA LEU A 40 -7.37 14.32 -18.29
C LEU A 40 -8.61 15.03 -18.81
N ASP A 41 -9.68 14.29 -19.11
CA ASP A 41 -10.95 14.83 -19.56
C ASP A 41 -11.50 15.83 -18.51
N PRO A 42 -11.69 17.11 -18.86
CA PRO A 42 -12.27 18.10 -17.95
C PRO A 42 -13.64 17.69 -17.41
N GLU A 43 -14.43 17.00 -18.23
CA GLU A 43 -15.76 16.48 -17.87
C GLU A 43 -15.69 15.07 -17.24
N GLY A 44 -14.48 14.51 -17.12
CA GLY A 44 -14.26 13.19 -16.58
C GLY A 44 -14.49 13.13 -15.08
N VAL A 45 -14.98 11.99 -14.58
CA VAL A 45 -15.11 11.73 -13.14
C VAL A 45 -13.97 10.87 -12.58
N ARG A 46 -13.13 10.29 -13.44
CA ARG A 46 -12.07 9.36 -13.01
C ARG A 46 -10.91 10.13 -12.37
N LEU A 47 -10.62 9.83 -11.11
CA LEU A 47 -9.46 10.39 -10.41
C LEU A 47 -8.20 9.57 -10.68
N GLN A 48 -7.05 10.21 -10.52
CA GLN A 48 -5.76 9.53 -10.55
C GLN A 48 -5.68 8.50 -9.41
N ARG A 49 -4.96 7.41 -9.64
CA ARG A 49 -4.68 6.41 -8.63
C ARG A 49 -3.89 7.05 -7.48
N ILE A 50 -4.28 6.67 -6.27
CA ILE A 50 -3.56 7.05 -5.05
C ILE A 50 -2.35 6.12 -4.91
N GLN A 51 -1.22 6.66 -4.46
CA GLN A 51 -0.05 5.86 -4.13
C GLN A 51 -0.43 4.80 -3.09
N PRO A 52 -0.24 3.50 -3.37
CA PRO A 52 -0.61 2.47 -2.43
C PRO A 52 0.38 2.44 -1.25
N GLU A 53 -0.12 2.04 -0.08
CA GLU A 53 0.69 1.87 1.13
C GLU A 53 1.17 0.43 1.26
N ALA A 54 2.43 0.27 1.66
CA ALA A 54 3.04 -1.05 1.87
C ALA A 54 2.44 -1.73 3.11
N PRO A 55 2.03 -3.01 3.02
CA PRO A 55 1.55 -3.72 4.20
C PRO A 55 2.68 -3.92 5.21
N LEU A 56 2.32 -3.89 6.50
CA LEU A 56 3.25 -4.19 7.58
C LEU A 56 3.35 -5.70 7.82
N PRO A 57 4.57 -6.23 8.06
CA PRO A 57 4.74 -7.64 8.42
C PRO A 57 4.13 -7.92 9.80
N PRO A 58 3.65 -9.16 10.05
CA PRO A 58 3.13 -9.55 11.36
C PRO A 58 4.22 -9.48 12.42
N ASP A 59 3.90 -8.91 13.57
CA ASP A 59 4.80 -8.76 14.70
C ASP A 59 4.71 -9.97 15.63
N ILE A 60 5.82 -10.70 15.72
CA ILE A 60 5.92 -11.95 16.48
C ILE A 60 5.66 -11.77 17.98
N SER A 61 5.85 -10.56 18.52
CA SER A 61 5.63 -10.27 19.93
C SER A 61 4.15 -10.28 20.34
N GLN A 62 3.24 -10.22 19.36
CA GLN A 62 1.78 -10.21 19.57
C GLN A 62 1.19 -11.60 19.79
N TYR A 63 2.00 -12.66 19.60
CA TYR A 63 1.54 -14.04 19.69
C TYR A 63 1.96 -14.69 21.02
N GLU A 64 1.20 -15.69 21.46
CA GLU A 64 1.33 -16.29 22.79
C GLU A 64 2.69 -17.01 22.99
N PRO A 65 3.52 -16.57 23.96
CA PRO A 65 4.79 -17.21 24.28
C PRO A 65 4.61 -18.62 24.87
N SER A 66 5.53 -19.55 24.55
CA SER A 66 5.65 -20.87 25.18
C SER A 66 5.96 -20.82 26.68
N SER A 67 6.45 -19.69 27.18
CA SER A 67 6.73 -19.51 28.62
C SER A 67 5.56 -18.93 29.41
N SER A 68 4.41 -18.67 28.76
CA SER A 68 3.22 -18.14 29.42
C SER A 68 2.83 -19.03 30.58
N PRO A 69 2.77 -18.52 31.83
CA PRO A 69 2.22 -19.29 32.92
C PRO A 69 0.77 -19.55 32.58
N SER A 70 0.45 -20.83 32.33
CA SER A 70 -0.92 -21.29 32.17
C SER A 70 -1.70 -20.74 33.37
N ALA A 71 -2.60 -19.78 33.11
CA ALA A 71 -3.58 -19.34 34.09
C ALA A 71 -4.59 -20.49 34.25
N ALA A 72 -4.13 -21.59 34.85
CA ALA A 72 -4.97 -22.61 35.41
C ALA A 72 -5.70 -21.94 36.57
N LEU A 73 -6.83 -21.31 36.25
CA LEU A 73 -7.81 -20.85 37.21
C LEU A 73 -8.21 -22.09 38.03
N SER A 74 -7.57 -22.24 39.18
CA SER A 74 -7.78 -23.35 40.10
C SER A 74 -9.13 -23.15 40.76
N HIS A 75 -10.20 -23.56 40.08
CA HIS A 75 -11.48 -23.78 40.73
C HIS A 75 -11.37 -25.07 41.57
N THR A 76 -10.71 -24.97 42.72
CA THR A 76 -10.82 -25.96 43.77
C THR A 76 -12.15 -25.76 44.49
N THR A 77 -13.22 -26.40 44.00
CA THR A 77 -14.39 -26.70 44.84
C THR A 77 -14.00 -27.78 45.84
N ARG A 78 -13.73 -27.33 47.05
CA ARG A 78 -13.31 -28.12 48.20
C ARG A 78 -14.49 -28.94 48.73
N ASN A 79 -14.65 -30.18 48.26
CA ASN A 79 -15.52 -31.16 48.91
C ASN A 79 -14.76 -31.80 50.07
N ALA A 80 -15.19 -31.48 51.30
CA ALA A 80 -14.65 -32.04 52.53
C ALA A 80 -15.22 -33.44 52.79
N ARG A 81 -14.34 -34.45 52.92
CA ARG A 81 -14.55 -35.63 53.78
C ARG A 81 -13.28 -36.46 53.91
N GLY A 82 -12.90 -36.79 55.15
CA GLY A 82 -12.14 -38.01 55.47
C GLY A 82 -10.76 -37.81 56.09
N ASN A 83 -10.66 -38.17 57.38
CA ASN A 83 -9.45 -38.34 58.20
C ASN A 83 -8.36 -39.21 57.53
N THR A 84 -7.07 -38.89 57.76
CA THR A 84 -6.19 -39.62 58.70
C THR A 84 -4.75 -39.08 58.71
N ARG A 85 -4.12 -39.21 59.88
CA ARG A 85 -2.76 -38.82 60.29
C ARG A 85 -1.63 -39.31 59.37
N GLY A 86 -0.61 -38.47 59.18
CA GLY A 86 0.73 -38.87 58.74
C GLY A 86 1.71 -37.70 58.78
N SER A 87 2.68 -37.77 59.68
CA SER A 87 3.70 -36.75 59.97
C SER A 87 4.70 -36.57 58.81
N ALA A 88 5.00 -35.33 58.43
CA ALA A 88 6.01 -34.99 57.43
C ALA A 88 7.10 -34.10 58.06
N GLN A 89 8.37 -34.50 57.94
CA GLN A 89 9.56 -33.64 57.99
C GLN A 89 10.25 -33.87 56.64
N ASP A 90 10.19 -32.91 55.72
CA ASP A 90 11.02 -31.70 55.63
C ASP A 90 12.40 -32.01 55.04
N THR A 91 12.47 -31.92 53.71
CA THR A 91 13.70 -31.68 52.96
C THR A 91 13.42 -30.51 52.03
N THR A 92 13.95 -29.35 52.42
CA THR A 92 13.84 -28.07 51.77
C THR A 92 14.42 -28.11 50.36
N GLU A 93 13.55 -28.00 49.34
CA GLU A 93 13.96 -27.72 47.97
C GLU A 93 14.34 -26.25 47.83
N MET A 94 15.59 -26.01 47.44
CA MET A 94 16.15 -24.70 47.10
C MET A 94 15.44 -24.16 45.84
N SER A 95 14.29 -23.52 46.01
CA SER A 95 13.61 -22.80 44.94
C SER A 95 14.34 -21.49 44.65
N THR A 96 15.19 -21.50 43.62
CA THR A 96 15.74 -20.29 43.02
C THR A 96 14.60 -19.50 42.39
N THR A 97 14.05 -18.54 43.14
CA THR A 97 13.12 -17.52 42.66
C THR A 97 13.86 -16.52 41.78
N THR A 98 14.15 -16.91 40.54
CA THR A 98 14.49 -15.94 39.49
C THR A 98 13.20 -15.27 39.05
N SER A 99 13.05 -13.99 39.41
CA SER A 99 12.03 -13.09 38.87
C SER A 99 12.03 -13.18 37.34
N ARG A 100 11.04 -13.89 36.78
CA ARG A 100 10.88 -14.07 35.32
C ARG A 100 10.38 -12.76 34.73
N ILE A 101 11.28 -12.01 34.11
CA ILE A 101 10.92 -11.01 33.10
C ILE A 101 10.06 -11.72 32.05
N PRO A 102 8.93 -11.16 31.60
CA PRO A 102 8.18 -11.73 30.48
C PRO A 102 9.10 -11.82 29.27
N THR A 103 9.51 -13.02 28.88
CA THR A 103 10.36 -13.22 27.70
C THR A 103 9.52 -12.86 26.48
N ILE A 104 9.74 -11.68 25.91
CA ILE A 104 9.11 -11.26 24.66
C ILE A 104 9.61 -12.21 23.56
N PRO A 105 8.71 -12.95 22.86
CA PRO A 105 9.10 -13.85 21.80
C PRO A 105 9.81 -13.07 20.69
N THR A 106 10.93 -13.60 20.25
CA THR A 106 11.66 -13.09 19.06
C THR A 106 11.73 -14.14 17.95
N ARG A 107 11.37 -15.40 18.26
CA ARG A 107 11.39 -16.53 17.33
C ARG A 107 10.08 -17.29 17.38
N VAL A 108 9.68 -17.88 16.23
CA VAL A 108 8.43 -18.64 16.15
C VAL A 108 8.45 -19.84 17.08
N SER A 109 9.61 -20.48 17.26
CA SER A 109 9.80 -21.60 18.20
C SER A 109 9.58 -21.22 19.67
N GLU A 110 9.58 -19.92 20.00
CA GLU A 110 9.30 -19.42 21.35
C GLU A 110 7.80 -19.19 21.58
N LEU A 111 6.95 -19.44 20.57
CA LEU A 111 5.50 -19.37 20.66
C LEU A 111 4.87 -20.72 20.97
N LEU A 112 3.74 -20.70 21.66
CA LEU A 112 2.87 -21.87 21.84
C LEU A 112 2.38 -22.36 20.47
N GLU A 113 2.04 -23.64 20.32
CA GLU A 113 1.57 -24.25 19.06
C GLU A 113 0.44 -23.42 18.39
N LYS A 114 -0.52 -22.95 19.17
CA LYS A 114 -1.59 -22.07 18.68
C LYS A 114 -1.06 -20.72 18.18
N GLY A 115 -0.08 -20.13 18.85
CA GLY A 115 0.58 -18.89 18.44
C GLY A 115 1.43 -19.08 17.18
N GLN A 116 2.06 -20.25 17.02
CA GLN A 116 2.80 -20.60 15.80
C GLN A 116 1.88 -20.71 14.58
N GLU A 117 0.71 -21.36 14.72
CA GLU A 117 -0.25 -21.47 13.62
C GLU A 117 -0.85 -20.10 13.26
N ALA A 118 -1.22 -19.29 14.26
CA ALA A 118 -1.73 -17.94 14.02
C ALA A 118 -0.69 -17.03 13.33
N TYR A 119 0.56 -17.04 13.79
CA TYR A 119 1.64 -16.30 13.13
C TYR A 119 1.85 -16.75 11.69
N LYS A 120 1.76 -18.06 11.43
CA LYS A 120 1.91 -18.63 10.10
C LYS A 120 0.78 -18.20 9.16
N GLU A 121 -0.46 -18.19 9.64
CA GLU A 121 -1.63 -17.70 8.89
C GLU A 121 -1.47 -16.21 8.53
N ASP A 122 -1.17 -15.36 9.51
CA ASP A 122 -0.99 -13.92 9.30
C ASP A 122 0.20 -13.62 8.38
N ARG A 123 1.26 -14.42 8.45
CA ARG A 123 2.41 -14.33 7.54
C ARG A 123 2.02 -14.70 6.11
N ASP A 124 1.14 -15.68 5.93
CA ASP A 124 0.70 -16.10 4.60
C ASP A 124 -0.32 -15.10 4.01
N ASP A 125 -1.21 -14.52 4.83
CA ASP A 125 -2.04 -13.36 4.46
C ASP A 125 -1.19 -12.13 4.10
N TYR A 126 -0.16 -11.82 4.91
CA TYR A 126 0.79 -10.74 4.61
C TYR A 126 1.43 -10.90 3.24
N LYS A 127 1.87 -12.12 2.87
CA LYS A 127 2.44 -12.39 1.54
C LYS A 127 1.43 -12.07 0.44
N LEU A 128 0.17 -12.47 0.61
CA LEU A 128 -0.89 -12.16 -0.36
C LEU A 128 -1.11 -10.65 -0.48
N ARG A 129 -1.22 -9.93 0.64
CA ARG A 129 -1.33 -8.46 0.66
C ARG A 129 -0.13 -7.78 0.01
N LEU A 130 1.07 -8.32 0.21
CA LEU A 130 2.30 -7.80 -0.39
C LEU A 130 2.30 -7.98 -1.91
N GLU A 131 1.84 -9.12 -2.43
CA GLU A 131 1.70 -9.33 -3.88
C GLU A 131 0.64 -8.40 -4.49
N LEU A 132 -0.50 -8.21 -3.83
CA LEU A 132 -1.51 -7.24 -4.27
C LEU A 132 -0.99 -5.80 -4.23
N TYR A 133 -0.19 -5.46 -3.22
CA TYR A 133 0.49 -4.16 -3.13
C TYR A 133 1.42 -3.96 -4.34
N LYS A 134 2.27 -4.93 -4.69
CA LYS A 134 3.18 -4.83 -5.86
C LYS A 134 2.43 -4.59 -7.16
N ILE A 135 1.27 -5.22 -7.34
CA ILE A 135 0.41 -5.00 -8.51
C ILE A 135 -0.10 -3.56 -8.53
N ARG A 136 -0.67 -3.09 -7.42
CA ARG A 136 -1.20 -1.73 -7.30
C ARG A 136 -0.11 -0.66 -7.48
N GLU A 137 1.08 -0.90 -6.93
CA GLU A 137 2.22 0.00 -7.06
C GLU A 137 2.65 0.11 -8.52
N ARG A 138 2.76 -1.02 -9.23
CA ARG A 138 3.05 -1.02 -10.66
C ARG A 138 2.02 -0.23 -11.45
N ASP A 139 0.74 -0.48 -11.23
CA ASP A 139 -0.35 0.23 -11.92
C ASP A 139 -0.30 1.74 -11.64
N TYR A 140 -0.02 2.12 -10.39
CA TYR A 140 0.16 3.52 -9.98
C TYR A 140 1.35 4.16 -10.70
N GLN A 141 2.51 3.51 -10.72
CA GLN A 141 3.72 4.00 -11.39
C GLN A 141 3.50 4.13 -12.91
N GLU A 142 2.84 3.17 -13.54
CA GLU A 142 2.51 3.25 -14.97
C GLU A 142 1.57 4.43 -15.27
N GLU A 143 0.54 4.64 -14.46
CA GLU A 143 -0.38 5.77 -14.62
C GLU A 143 0.34 7.11 -14.40
N SER A 144 1.12 7.22 -13.32
CA SER A 144 1.94 8.40 -12.98
C SER A 144 2.93 8.74 -14.11
N ASN A 145 3.62 7.74 -14.66
CA ASN A 145 4.54 7.95 -15.78
C ASN A 145 3.84 8.47 -17.04
N LYS A 146 2.63 7.98 -17.33
CA LYS A 146 1.84 8.48 -18.47
C LYS A 146 1.37 9.92 -18.25
N ILE A 147 0.95 10.25 -17.01
CA ILE A 147 0.58 11.62 -16.62
C ILE A 147 1.77 12.56 -16.78
N SER A 148 2.94 12.20 -16.24
CA SER A 148 4.17 13.01 -16.37
C SER A 148 4.54 13.28 -17.83
N LYS A 149 4.41 12.28 -18.72
CA LYS A 149 4.61 12.47 -20.16
C LYS A 149 3.60 13.43 -20.78
N MET A 150 2.35 13.48 -20.29
CA MET A 150 1.37 14.44 -20.78
C MET A 150 1.60 15.84 -20.24
N VAL A 151 2.05 15.98 -18.99
CA VAL A 151 2.53 17.25 -18.44
C VAL A 151 3.62 17.81 -19.34
N GLU A 152 4.67 17.03 -19.61
CA GLU A 152 5.76 17.42 -20.51
C GLU A 152 5.25 17.77 -21.91
N HIS A 153 4.30 16.99 -22.44
CA HIS A 153 3.72 17.28 -23.74
C HIS A 153 2.97 18.62 -23.78
N ILE A 154 2.18 18.94 -22.77
CA ILE A 154 1.48 20.24 -22.69
C ILE A 154 2.51 21.36 -22.58
N LEU A 155 3.51 21.23 -21.71
CA LEU A 155 4.57 22.23 -21.53
C LEU A 155 5.49 22.40 -22.75
N THR A 156 5.52 21.45 -23.69
CA THR A 156 6.28 21.58 -24.95
C THR A 156 5.43 22.06 -26.12
N THR A 157 4.10 21.98 -26.00
CA THR A 157 3.17 22.32 -27.08
C THR A 157 2.32 23.55 -26.80
N VAL A 158 2.39 24.11 -25.60
CA VAL A 158 1.76 25.39 -25.25
C VAL A 158 2.81 26.47 -25.22
N THR A 159 2.50 27.67 -25.71
CA THR A 159 3.45 28.79 -25.65
C THR A 159 3.70 29.30 -24.22
N PRO A 160 4.89 29.85 -23.91
CA PRO A 160 5.26 30.20 -22.54
C PRO A 160 4.29 31.13 -21.81
N HIS A 161 3.68 32.10 -22.51
CA HIS A 161 2.76 33.03 -21.89
C HIS A 161 1.46 32.35 -21.42
N LEU A 162 0.94 31.39 -22.20
CA LEU A 162 -0.21 30.57 -21.81
C LEU A 162 0.13 29.59 -20.68
N GLN A 163 1.35 29.05 -20.66
CA GLN A 163 1.79 28.22 -19.54
C GLN A 163 1.76 29.00 -18.23
N LEU A 164 2.30 30.22 -18.22
CA LEU A 164 2.35 31.07 -17.03
C LEU A 164 0.96 31.50 -16.55
N SER A 165 0.00 31.68 -17.47
CA SER A 165 -1.36 32.10 -17.10
C SER A 165 -2.28 30.94 -16.74
N CYS A 166 -2.13 29.78 -17.37
CA CYS A 166 -3.11 28.69 -17.31
C CYS A 166 -2.60 27.44 -16.58
N CYS A 167 -1.28 27.20 -16.53
CA CYS A 167 -0.69 26.01 -15.91
C CYS A 167 -0.20 26.31 -14.49
N THR A 168 -1.11 26.33 -13.53
CA THR A 168 -0.79 26.61 -12.12
C THR A 168 -0.05 25.45 -11.45
N GLU A 169 0.89 25.74 -10.56
CA GLU A 169 1.75 24.74 -9.89
C GLU A 169 0.95 23.68 -9.10
N ASN A 170 -0.18 24.08 -8.52
CA ASN A 170 -1.07 23.20 -7.75
C ASN A 170 -2.30 22.74 -8.57
N GLY A 171 -2.41 23.16 -9.82
CA GLY A 171 -3.52 22.80 -10.68
C GLY A 171 -3.38 21.37 -11.19
N THR A 172 -4.51 20.70 -11.38
CA THR A 172 -4.54 19.42 -12.10
C THR A 172 -4.42 19.67 -13.60
N LEU A 173 -4.04 18.63 -14.35
CA LEU A 173 -4.06 18.68 -15.82
C LEU A 173 -5.43 19.09 -16.38
N ARG A 174 -6.53 18.76 -15.68
CA ARG A 174 -7.88 19.18 -16.08
C ARG A 174 -8.06 20.68 -15.95
N ASP A 175 -7.59 21.25 -14.85
CA ASP A 175 -7.65 22.69 -14.61
C ASP A 175 -6.85 23.43 -15.68
N TRP A 176 -5.67 22.92 -16.02
CA TRP A 176 -4.83 23.49 -17.07
C TRP A 176 -5.53 23.44 -18.43
N ILE A 177 -6.05 22.27 -18.82
CA ILE A 177 -6.77 22.11 -20.10
C ILE A 177 -8.02 23.00 -20.15
N THR A 178 -8.70 23.21 -19.02
CA THR A 178 -9.90 24.07 -18.99
C THR A 178 -9.57 25.56 -19.08
N ALA A 179 -8.40 25.97 -18.61
CA ALA A 179 -7.95 27.36 -18.61
C ALA A 179 -7.25 27.80 -19.91
N LEU A 180 -6.73 26.85 -20.70
CA LEU A 180 -6.10 27.08 -22.01
C LEU A 180 -7.13 27.35 -23.11
#